data_AF-A0A427U6E0-F1
#
_entry.id   AF-A0A427U6E0-F1
#
_cell.length_a   1.000
_cell.length_b   1.000
_cell.length_c   1.000
_cell.angle_alpha   90.00
_cell.angle_beta   90.00
_cell.angle_gamma   90.00
#
_symmetry.space_group_name_H-M   'P 1'
#
loop_
_entity.id
_entity.type
_entity.pdbx_description
1 polymer ?
#
loop_
_entity_poly.entity_id
_entity_poly.type
_entity_poly.pdbx_seq_one_letter_code
_entity_poly.pdbx_strand_id
1 'polypeptide(L)'
;MKKTALVLSLLASSQVCFASNSLYQPKDENTPSIESITMSYGTPMKKELALNGATSGLPKTAFYGATMKLNMIRGVAPYSIEVTEGNVDIEEDILTIKDKGKIKLLISDSVGSSFTYSFNPSFFSTPDDLLRTFSQSEQYCNNMGGSLPKIEEIALVPTARMFGYLFAEWGSFSLNKSDWYTPDQDISYKLFRNQDEWGSMGYQGHISAHMDNGLVYQTFDDALMRTTCILK
;
A
#
# COMPACT_ATOMS: atom_id res chain seq x y z
N MET A 1 35.10 5.03 23.45
CA MET A 1 34.66 3.63 23.18
C MET A 1 33.81 3.64 21.92
N LYS A 2 34.29 3.01 20.83
CA LYS A 2 33.54 2.88 19.57
C LYS A 2 32.49 1.79 19.74
N LYS A 3 31.21 2.11 19.56
CA LYS A 3 30.13 1.11 19.56
C LYS A 3 29.95 0.60 18.12
N THR A 4 30.32 -0.66 17.92
CA THR A 4 30.18 -1.39 16.67
C THR A 4 28.71 -1.78 16.49
N ALA A 5 28.09 -1.40 15.36
CA ALA A 5 26.75 -1.85 15.00
C ALA A 5 26.82 -3.32 14.55
N LEU A 6 26.01 -4.17 15.18
CA LEU A 6 25.87 -5.59 14.83
C LEU A 6 24.84 -5.68 13.68
N VAL A 7 25.32 -5.92 12.46
CA VAL A 7 24.46 -6.22 11.31
C VAL A 7 24.20 -7.73 11.30
N LEU A 8 22.99 -8.16 11.66
CA LEU A 8 22.55 -9.55 11.48
C LEU A 8 22.06 -9.74 10.04
N SER A 9 22.83 -10.45 9.21
CA SER A 9 22.33 -11.00 7.95
C SER A 9 21.83 -12.42 8.17
N LEU A 10 20.51 -12.60 8.31
CA LEU A 10 19.89 -13.91 8.15
C LEU A 10 19.36 -14.04 6.72
N LEU A 11 20.03 -14.88 5.93
CA LEU A 11 19.51 -15.44 4.70
C LEU A 11 18.34 -16.37 5.07
N ALA A 12 17.11 -15.87 5.00
CA ALA A 12 15.92 -16.69 5.10
C ALA A 12 15.28 -16.83 3.71
N SER A 13 15.32 -18.05 3.20
CA SER A 13 14.61 -18.53 2.02
C SER A 13 13.14 -18.09 2.05
N SER A 14 12.75 -17.26 1.09
CA SER A 14 11.37 -16.77 0.93
C SER A 14 10.46 -17.87 0.41
N GLN A 15 9.84 -18.63 1.32
CA GLN A 15 8.58 -19.30 1.01
C GLN A 15 7.46 -18.29 1.23
N VAL A 16 6.85 -17.87 0.13
CA VAL A 16 5.69 -16.98 0.11
C VAL A 16 4.51 -17.75 0.66
N CYS A 17 4.23 -17.59 1.95
CA CYS A 17 3.00 -18.11 2.55
C CYS A 17 1.83 -17.22 2.10
N PHE A 18 1.15 -17.63 1.04
CA PHE A 18 -0.18 -17.11 0.73
C PHE A 18 -1.13 -17.64 1.81
N ALA A 19 -1.62 -16.74 2.67
CA ALA A 19 -2.83 -17.02 3.45
C ALA A 19 -3.94 -17.41 2.47
N SER A 20 -4.75 -18.40 2.86
CA SER A 20 -5.78 -19.05 2.05
C SER A 20 -6.86 -18.08 1.56
N ASN A 21 -6.56 -17.26 0.56
CA ASN A 21 -7.55 -16.77 -0.37
C ASN A 21 -7.93 -17.98 -1.21
N SER A 22 -9.22 -18.33 -1.25
CA SER A 22 -9.73 -19.28 -2.24
C SER A 22 -9.24 -18.83 -3.62
N LEU A 23 -8.25 -19.53 -4.18
CA LEU A 23 -7.76 -19.29 -5.53
C LEU A 23 -8.98 -19.40 -6.44
N TYR A 24 -9.39 -18.29 -7.03
CA TYR A 24 -10.43 -18.33 -8.04
C TYR A 24 -9.94 -19.22 -9.17
N GLN A 25 -10.64 -20.32 -9.41
CA GLN A 25 -10.49 -21.10 -10.62
C GLN A 25 -11.52 -20.55 -11.62
N PRO A 26 -11.07 -20.05 -12.79
CA PRO A 26 -11.99 -19.63 -13.84
C PRO A 26 -12.98 -20.75 -14.17
N LYS A 27 -14.25 -20.40 -14.39
CA LYS A 27 -15.32 -21.37 -14.66
C LYS A 27 -15.08 -22.18 -15.93
N ASP A 28 -14.30 -21.63 -16.86
CA ASP A 28 -13.80 -22.28 -18.07
C ASP A 28 -12.43 -21.70 -18.47
N GLU A 29 -11.72 -22.34 -19.40
CA GLU A 29 -10.42 -21.86 -19.90
C GLU A 29 -10.52 -20.58 -20.73
N ASN A 30 -11.73 -20.16 -21.10
CA ASN A 30 -11.98 -19.05 -22.02
C ASN A 30 -12.40 -17.75 -21.32
N THR A 31 -12.78 -17.80 -20.05
CA THR A 31 -13.17 -16.61 -19.28
C THR A 31 -11.93 -15.75 -19.03
N PRO A 32 -11.98 -14.43 -19.33
CA PRO A 32 -10.87 -13.53 -19.02
C PRO A 32 -10.56 -13.54 -17.52
N SER A 33 -9.28 -13.41 -17.17
CA SER A 33 -8.83 -13.39 -15.78
C SER A 33 -7.54 -12.58 -15.64
N ILE A 34 -7.18 -12.21 -14.42
CA ILE A 34 -5.94 -11.45 -14.16
C ILE A 34 -4.82 -12.42 -13.80
N GLU A 35 -3.75 -12.44 -14.60
CA GLU A 35 -2.54 -13.20 -14.27
C GLU A 35 -1.76 -12.50 -13.17
N SER A 36 -1.55 -11.19 -13.34
CA SER A 36 -0.77 -10.38 -12.42
C SER A 36 -1.25 -8.93 -12.41
N ILE A 37 -0.84 -8.20 -11.39
CA ILE A 37 -1.00 -6.74 -11.31
C ILE A 37 0.39 -6.10 -11.29
N THR A 38 0.58 -5.05 -12.08
CA THR A 38 1.77 -4.21 -12.00
C THR A 38 1.45 -2.97 -11.18
N MET A 39 1.93 -2.91 -9.94
CA MET A 39 1.83 -1.77 -9.04
C MET A 39 2.89 -0.71 -9.36
N SER A 40 2.62 0.54 -8.96
CA SER A 40 3.49 1.70 -9.22
C SER A 40 3.87 1.82 -10.71
N TYR A 41 2.89 1.60 -11.59
CA TYR A 41 3.09 1.55 -13.03
C TYR A 41 3.69 2.85 -13.59
N GLY A 42 4.59 2.72 -14.57
CA GLY A 42 5.25 3.88 -15.18
C GLY A 42 6.24 4.60 -14.25
N THR A 43 6.75 3.91 -13.22
CA THR A 43 7.75 4.43 -12.26
C THR A 43 8.92 3.46 -12.06
N PRO A 44 10.08 3.93 -11.55
CA PRO A 44 11.18 3.05 -11.13
C PRO A 44 10.81 2.04 -10.05
N MET A 45 9.76 2.30 -9.27
CA MET A 45 9.28 1.40 -8.19
C MET A 45 8.32 0.32 -8.67
N LYS A 46 8.11 0.17 -10.00
CA LYS A 46 7.18 -0.81 -10.53
C LYS A 46 7.43 -2.22 -9.99
N LYS A 47 6.35 -2.88 -9.57
CA LYS A 47 6.40 -4.25 -9.02
C LYS A 47 5.26 -5.06 -9.60
N GLU A 48 5.55 -6.24 -10.11
CA GLU A 48 4.54 -7.15 -10.62
C GLU A 48 4.23 -8.25 -9.60
N LEU A 49 2.95 -8.52 -9.40
CA LEU A 49 2.44 -9.49 -8.44
C LEU A 49 1.51 -10.47 -9.13
N ALA A 50 1.88 -11.74 -9.13
CA ALA A 50 1.04 -12.81 -9.63
C ALA A 50 -0.24 -12.92 -8.78
N LEU A 51 -1.39 -12.81 -9.45
CA LEU A 51 -2.71 -13.10 -8.92
C LEU A 51 -3.21 -14.50 -9.30
N ASN A 52 -2.67 -15.09 -10.37
CA ASN A 52 -3.02 -16.42 -10.85
C ASN A 52 -4.55 -16.63 -10.97
N GLY A 53 -5.24 -15.62 -11.48
CA GLY A 53 -6.70 -15.62 -11.64
C GLY A 53 -7.49 -15.10 -10.45
N ALA A 54 -6.85 -14.68 -9.34
CA ALA A 54 -7.59 -14.16 -8.19
C ALA A 54 -8.54 -13.00 -8.57
N THR A 55 -9.81 -13.13 -8.19
CA THR A 55 -10.86 -12.14 -8.46
C THR A 55 -10.97 -11.07 -7.37
N SER A 56 -10.15 -11.15 -6.33
CA SER A 56 -10.14 -10.13 -5.29
C SER A 56 -8.86 -10.07 -4.47
N GLY A 57 -8.73 -8.95 -3.75
CA GLY A 57 -7.93 -8.90 -2.53
C GLY A 57 -6.60 -8.16 -2.62
N LEU A 58 -6.21 -7.65 -3.78
CA LEU A 58 -5.06 -6.73 -3.91
C LEU A 58 -5.43 -5.50 -4.74
N PRO A 59 -4.74 -4.36 -4.56
CA PRO A 59 -3.82 -4.07 -3.45
C PRO A 59 -4.52 -4.01 -2.08
N LYS A 60 -3.77 -4.19 -0.98
CA LYS A 60 -4.32 -4.04 0.38
C LYS A 60 -4.23 -2.60 0.89
N THR A 61 -3.35 -1.79 0.31
CA THR A 61 -3.16 -0.39 0.65
C THR A 61 -3.34 0.48 -0.58
N ALA A 62 -3.77 1.71 -0.39
CA ALA A 62 -3.92 2.67 -1.48
C ALA A 62 -3.67 4.09 -0.99
N PHE A 63 -3.45 4.98 -1.95
CA PHE A 63 -3.37 6.41 -1.75
C PHE A 63 -3.85 7.14 -3.00
N TYR A 64 -4.12 8.44 -2.89
CA TYR A 64 -4.48 9.27 -4.03
C TYR A 64 -3.37 9.27 -5.09
N GLY A 65 -3.71 8.90 -6.33
CA GLY A 65 -2.75 8.84 -7.43
C GLY A 65 -2.00 7.51 -7.54
N ALA A 66 -2.28 6.52 -6.67
CA ALA A 66 -1.67 5.20 -6.77
C ALA A 66 -2.08 4.54 -8.11
N THR A 67 -1.08 4.15 -8.92
CA THR A 67 -1.29 3.60 -10.27
C THR A 67 -1.03 2.10 -10.33
N MET A 68 -1.93 1.35 -10.96
CA MET A 68 -1.72 -0.08 -11.25
C MET A 68 -2.21 -0.46 -12.64
N LYS A 69 -1.58 -1.47 -13.24
CA LYS A 69 -2.00 -2.08 -14.51
C LYS A 69 -2.43 -3.53 -14.25
N LEU A 70 -3.56 -3.94 -14.85
CA LEU A 70 -4.03 -5.33 -14.79
C LEU A 70 -3.49 -6.10 -15.98
N ASN A 71 -2.69 -7.14 -15.73
CA ASN A 71 -2.17 -8.00 -16.79
C ASN A 71 -3.15 -9.16 -16.98
N MET A 72 -3.93 -9.03 -18.06
CA MET A 72 -5.00 -9.95 -18.41
C MET A 72 -4.44 -11.21 -19.08
N ILE A 73 -5.04 -12.36 -18.78
CA ILE A 73 -4.85 -13.62 -19.50
C ILE A 73 -6.20 -14.24 -19.85
N ARG A 74 -6.18 -15.10 -20.88
CA ARG A 74 -7.36 -15.81 -21.41
C ARG A 74 -8.41 -14.84 -21.99
N GLY A 75 -9.48 -15.39 -22.57
CA GLY A 75 -10.47 -14.60 -23.31
C GLY A 75 -9.92 -14.02 -24.62
N VAL A 76 -10.73 -13.19 -25.27
CA VAL A 76 -10.40 -12.59 -26.57
C VAL A 76 -10.20 -11.08 -26.44
N ALA A 77 -8.98 -10.59 -26.65
CA ALA A 77 -8.69 -9.16 -26.67
C ALA A 77 -9.40 -8.44 -27.85
N PRO A 78 -9.69 -7.12 -27.76
CA PRO A 78 -9.38 -6.22 -26.66
C PRO A 78 -10.28 -6.41 -25.42
N TYR A 79 -9.73 -6.10 -24.26
CA TYR A 79 -10.49 -6.09 -22.99
C TYR A 79 -11.05 -4.69 -22.72
N SER A 80 -12.22 -4.63 -22.10
CA SER A 80 -12.81 -3.40 -21.56
C SER A 80 -12.94 -3.49 -20.05
N ILE A 81 -12.62 -2.41 -19.34
CA ILE A 81 -12.71 -2.31 -17.89
C ILE A 81 -13.75 -1.25 -17.53
N GLU A 82 -14.76 -1.63 -16.77
CA GLU A 82 -15.79 -0.73 -16.25
C GLU A 82 -15.69 -0.65 -14.72
N VAL A 83 -15.70 0.57 -14.18
CA VAL A 83 -15.75 0.80 -12.72
C VAL A 83 -17.21 0.75 -12.26
N THR A 84 -17.56 -0.31 -11.54
CA THR A 84 -18.92 -0.53 -11.00
C THR A 84 -19.09 -0.06 -9.56
N GLU A 85 -17.98 0.16 -8.84
CA GLU A 85 -17.93 0.69 -7.47
C GLU A 85 -16.56 1.33 -7.23
N GLY A 86 -16.51 2.43 -6.48
CA GLY A 86 -15.28 3.16 -6.14
C GLY A 86 -14.98 4.32 -7.07
N ASN A 87 -13.92 5.07 -6.75
CA ASN A 87 -13.46 6.23 -7.50
C ASN A 87 -12.05 5.98 -8.06
N VAL A 88 -12.01 5.57 -9.33
CA VAL A 88 -10.80 5.16 -10.04
C VAL A 88 -10.88 5.69 -11.46
N ASP A 89 -9.83 6.37 -11.91
CA ASP A 89 -9.68 6.74 -13.31
C ASP A 89 -9.02 5.60 -14.08
N ILE A 90 -9.50 5.33 -15.29
CA ILE A 90 -8.94 4.33 -16.19
C ILE A 90 -8.53 5.01 -17.49
N GLU A 91 -7.24 5.01 -17.77
CA GLU A 91 -6.67 5.44 -19.05
C GLU A 91 -6.02 4.23 -19.72
N GLU A 92 -6.56 3.81 -20.86
CA GLU A 92 -6.20 2.56 -21.55
C GLU A 92 -6.40 1.33 -20.65
N ASP A 93 -5.33 0.85 -20.01
CA ASP A 93 -5.32 -0.28 -19.08
C ASP A 93 -4.69 0.06 -17.72
N ILE A 94 -4.49 1.35 -17.46
CA ILE A 94 -3.88 1.87 -16.23
C ILE A 94 -4.98 2.44 -15.33
N LEU A 95 -5.08 1.90 -14.13
CA LEU A 95 -6.00 2.33 -13.10
C LEU A 95 -5.29 3.27 -12.13
N THR A 96 -5.89 4.43 -11.88
CA THR A 96 -5.40 5.43 -10.93
C THR A 96 -6.44 5.65 -9.83
N ILE A 97 -6.07 5.33 -8.59
CA ILE A 97 -6.98 5.47 -7.44
C ILE A 97 -7.17 6.95 -7.11
N LYS A 98 -8.42 7.41 -6.98
CA LYS A 98 -8.77 8.81 -6.71
C LYS A 98 -9.41 9.05 -5.35
N ASP A 99 -9.97 8.02 -4.72
CA ASP A 99 -10.54 8.17 -3.38
C ASP A 99 -10.52 6.83 -2.61
N LYS A 100 -10.80 6.91 -1.31
CA LYS A 100 -10.97 5.76 -0.43
C LYS A 100 -12.21 4.96 -0.78
N GLY A 101 -12.22 3.70 -0.33
CA GLY A 101 -13.38 2.82 -0.40
C GLY A 101 -13.13 1.58 -1.24
N LYS A 102 -14.17 0.75 -1.30
CA LYS A 102 -14.15 -0.49 -2.06
C LYS A 102 -14.21 -0.21 -3.55
N ILE A 103 -13.36 -0.89 -4.30
CA ILE A 103 -13.27 -0.79 -5.76
C ILE A 103 -13.78 -2.10 -6.35
N LYS A 104 -14.67 -2.00 -7.33
CA LYS A 104 -15.23 -3.15 -8.05
C LYS A 104 -15.22 -2.86 -9.54
N LEU A 105 -14.55 -3.73 -10.29
CA LEU A 105 -14.39 -3.63 -11.73
C LEU A 105 -15.15 -4.77 -12.39
N LEU A 106 -15.88 -4.44 -13.45
CA LEU A 106 -16.37 -5.42 -14.41
C LEU A 106 -15.41 -5.43 -15.60
N ILE A 107 -14.80 -6.57 -15.87
CA ILE A 107 -13.84 -6.74 -16.96
C ILE A 107 -14.45 -7.68 -17.98
N SER A 108 -14.54 -7.22 -19.22
CA SER A 108 -15.15 -7.94 -20.34
C SER A 108 -14.14 -8.11 -21.47
N ASP A 109 -14.24 -9.21 -22.19
CA ASP A 109 -13.49 -9.46 -23.42
C ASP A 109 -14.32 -9.07 -24.67
N SER A 110 -13.72 -9.16 -25.86
CA SER A 110 -14.36 -8.71 -27.10
C SER A 110 -15.54 -9.58 -27.55
N VAL A 111 -15.72 -10.77 -26.96
CA VAL A 111 -16.80 -11.71 -27.28
C VAL A 111 -17.92 -11.71 -26.24
N GLY A 112 -17.81 -10.85 -25.22
CA GLY A 112 -18.84 -10.62 -24.20
C GLY A 112 -18.70 -11.47 -22.94
N SER A 113 -17.63 -12.25 -22.79
CA SER A 113 -17.32 -12.94 -21.54
C SER A 113 -16.83 -11.93 -20.51
N SER A 114 -17.28 -12.04 -19.27
CA SER A 114 -16.90 -11.08 -18.23
C SER A 114 -16.70 -11.71 -16.85
N PHE A 115 -15.91 -11.03 -16.02
CA PHE A 115 -15.76 -11.35 -14.61
C PHE A 115 -15.65 -10.07 -13.79
N THR A 116 -15.91 -10.19 -12.49
CA THR A 116 -15.76 -9.09 -11.54
C THR A 116 -14.44 -9.23 -10.79
N TYR A 117 -13.67 -8.15 -10.76
CA TYR A 117 -12.53 -7.99 -9.86
C TYR A 117 -12.87 -7.00 -8.75
N SER A 118 -12.50 -7.26 -7.50
CA SER A 118 -12.74 -6.30 -6.42
C SER A 118 -11.67 -6.28 -5.34
N PHE A 119 -11.42 -5.11 -4.77
CA PHE A 119 -10.51 -4.95 -3.65
C PHE A 119 -10.97 -3.81 -2.75
N ASN A 120 -10.58 -3.87 -1.48
CA ASN A 120 -10.94 -2.87 -0.48
C ASN A 120 -9.67 -2.50 0.29
N PRO A 121 -8.90 -1.51 -0.20
CA PRO A 121 -7.61 -1.17 0.38
C PRO A 121 -7.79 -0.26 1.61
N SER A 122 -6.90 -0.38 2.60
CA SER A 122 -6.71 0.69 3.60
C SER A 122 -6.21 1.93 2.88
N PHE A 123 -6.98 3.02 2.94
CA PHE A 123 -6.63 4.24 2.23
C PHE A 123 -5.80 5.16 3.11
N PHE A 124 -4.56 5.39 2.71
CA PHE A 124 -3.65 6.29 3.39
C PHE A 124 -3.79 7.69 2.79
N SER A 125 -3.63 8.73 3.61
CA SER A 125 -3.68 10.13 3.19
C SER A 125 -2.63 10.96 3.93
N THR A 126 -1.99 11.87 3.19
CA THR A 126 -1.11 12.93 3.71
C THR A 126 -1.66 14.26 3.17
N PRO A 127 -2.72 14.79 3.79
CA PRO A 127 -3.53 15.87 3.20
C PRO A 127 -2.86 17.24 3.23
N ASP A 128 -1.88 17.45 4.11
CA ASP A 128 -1.11 18.69 4.20
C ASP A 128 0.33 18.41 4.66
N ASP A 129 1.15 19.46 4.55
CA ASP A 129 2.58 19.44 4.89
C ASP A 129 2.86 19.99 6.30
N LEU A 130 1.84 20.17 7.14
CA LEU A 130 2.01 20.76 8.47
C LEU A 130 2.65 19.77 9.44
N LEU A 131 3.60 20.29 10.23
CA LEU A 131 4.25 19.52 11.28
C LEU A 131 3.42 19.57 12.56
N ARG A 132 3.22 18.40 13.17
CA ARG A 132 2.37 18.21 14.35
C ARG A 132 3.08 17.33 15.35
N THR A 133 2.78 17.52 16.62
CA THR A 133 3.13 16.54 17.67
C THR A 133 2.31 15.26 17.48
N PHE A 134 2.62 14.21 18.24
CA PHE A 134 1.83 12.97 18.21
C PHE A 134 0.34 13.23 18.51
N SER A 135 0.06 13.91 19.62
CA SER A 135 -1.32 14.18 20.06
C SER A 135 -2.09 15.02 19.03
N GLN A 136 -1.45 16.03 18.44
CA GLN A 136 -2.05 16.84 17.38
C GLN A 136 -2.33 16.02 16.11
N SER A 137 -1.43 15.11 15.76
CA SER A 137 -1.61 14.21 14.61
C SER A 137 -2.77 13.23 14.83
N GLU A 138 -2.89 12.67 16.03
CA GLU A 138 -4.01 11.78 16.38
C GLU A 138 -5.35 12.52 16.30
N GLN A 139 -5.44 13.70 16.91
CA GLN A 139 -6.63 14.56 16.82
C GLN A 139 -6.96 14.91 15.37
N TYR A 140 -5.95 15.26 14.58
CA TYR A 140 -6.12 15.62 13.17
C TYR A 140 -6.69 14.44 12.35
N CYS A 141 -6.10 13.24 12.47
CA CYS A 141 -6.62 12.07 11.75
C CYS A 141 -8.04 11.69 12.19
N ASN A 142 -8.34 11.79 13.49
CA ASN A 142 -9.69 11.54 14.00
C ASN A 142 -10.71 12.53 13.40
N ASN A 143 -10.35 13.82 13.29
CA ASN A 143 -11.21 14.84 12.69
C ASN A 143 -11.47 14.60 11.19
N MET A 144 -10.58 13.88 10.51
CA MET A 144 -10.76 13.44 9.11
C MET A 144 -11.56 12.13 8.97
N GLY A 145 -12.08 11.57 10.08
CA GLY A 145 -12.76 10.28 10.07
C GLY A 145 -11.80 9.08 9.92
N GLY A 146 -10.53 9.27 10.26
CA GLY A 146 -9.49 8.25 10.16
C GLY A 146 -8.81 7.98 11.50
N SER A 147 -7.63 7.40 11.44
CA SER A 147 -6.73 7.22 12.57
C SER A 147 -5.28 7.33 12.12
N LEU A 148 -4.37 7.50 13.07
CA LEU A 148 -2.95 7.26 12.77
C LEU A 148 -2.77 5.79 12.36
N PRO A 149 -1.91 5.50 11.36
CA PRO A 149 -1.50 4.15 11.03
C PRO A 149 -0.83 3.49 12.22
N LYS A 150 -0.94 2.18 12.28
CA LYS A 150 -0.04 1.33 13.05
C LYS A 150 1.20 1.04 12.21
N ILE A 151 2.29 0.67 12.88
CA ILE A 151 3.52 0.29 12.18
C ILE A 151 3.30 -0.91 11.23
N GLU A 152 2.44 -1.85 11.65
CA GLU A 152 2.04 -3.02 10.89
C GLU A 152 1.24 -2.71 9.59
N GLU A 153 0.93 -1.45 9.33
CA GLU A 153 0.21 -1.02 8.12
C GLU A 153 1.16 -0.29 7.14
N ILE A 154 2.36 0.10 7.60
CA ILE A 154 3.29 0.97 6.86
C ILE A 154 4.53 0.20 6.39
N ALA A 155 5.27 -0.39 7.33
CA ALA A 155 6.57 -0.98 7.08
C ALA A 155 6.86 -2.07 8.12
N LEU A 156 7.05 -3.32 7.68
CA LEU A 156 7.63 -4.34 8.54
C LEU A 156 9.08 -4.57 8.14
N VAL A 157 9.98 -4.23 9.06
CA VAL A 157 11.40 -4.57 9.03
C VAL A 157 11.66 -5.43 10.29
N PRO A 158 12.44 -6.54 10.21
CA PRO A 158 13.32 -6.97 9.14
C PRO A 158 12.89 -8.31 8.51
N THR A 159 11.62 -8.53 8.19
CA THR A 159 11.21 -9.70 7.38
C THR A 159 10.83 -9.28 5.96
N ALA A 160 10.96 -10.22 5.03
CA ALA A 160 10.74 -9.99 3.60
C ALA A 160 9.41 -9.25 3.38
N ARG A 161 9.48 -8.12 2.66
CA ARG A 161 8.37 -7.25 2.20
C ARG A 161 7.03 -8.00 2.16
N MET A 162 6.27 -7.95 3.25
CA MET A 162 4.95 -8.60 3.29
C MET A 162 3.95 -7.70 2.57
N PHE A 163 2.99 -8.31 1.88
CA PHE A 163 1.85 -7.60 1.29
C PHE A 163 0.90 -7.16 2.41
N GLY A 164 0.18 -6.03 2.25
CA GLY A 164 -0.55 -5.42 3.36
C GLY A 164 0.04 -4.12 3.89
N TYR A 165 1.26 -3.75 3.47
CA TYR A 165 2.01 -2.63 4.02
C TYR A 165 2.30 -1.59 2.95
N LEU A 166 2.01 -0.33 3.24
CA LEU A 166 2.05 0.76 2.26
C LEU A 166 3.39 0.85 1.52
N PHE A 167 4.53 0.88 2.24
CA PHE A 167 5.85 0.96 1.59
C PHE A 167 6.22 -0.33 0.86
N ALA A 168 5.85 -1.50 1.39
CA ALA A 168 6.19 -2.78 0.78
C ALA A 168 5.40 -3.05 -0.52
N GLU A 169 4.19 -2.49 -0.60
CA GLU A 169 3.32 -2.54 -1.78
C GLU A 169 3.75 -1.55 -2.86
N TRP A 170 4.00 -0.29 -2.50
CA TRP A 170 4.16 0.79 -3.47
C TRP A 170 5.59 1.30 -3.65
N GLY A 171 6.52 0.88 -2.78
CA GLY A 171 7.92 1.27 -2.83
C GLY A 171 8.18 2.68 -2.31
N SER A 172 9.27 3.29 -2.78
CA SER A 172 9.72 4.62 -2.38
C SER A 172 8.79 5.70 -2.92
N PHE A 173 8.30 6.56 -2.04
CA PHE A 173 7.32 7.58 -2.40
C PHE A 173 7.92 8.74 -3.21
N SER A 174 9.22 9.00 -3.05
CA SER A 174 10.01 9.86 -3.94
C SER A 174 10.11 9.34 -5.38
N LEU A 175 9.91 8.04 -5.60
CA LEU A 175 10.12 7.38 -6.89
C LEU A 175 8.86 6.77 -7.49
N ASN A 176 7.71 6.79 -6.81
CA ASN A 176 6.47 6.14 -7.26
C ASN A 176 5.38 7.13 -7.74
N LYS A 177 5.75 8.39 -8.04
CA LYS A 177 4.83 9.49 -8.43
C LYS A 177 3.78 9.84 -7.38
N SER A 178 4.00 9.52 -6.10
CA SER A 178 3.15 10.03 -5.04
C SER A 178 3.41 11.52 -4.83
N ASP A 179 2.33 12.29 -4.71
CA ASP A 179 2.39 13.71 -4.32
C ASP A 179 2.81 13.90 -2.85
N TRP A 180 3.04 12.81 -2.11
CA TRP A 180 3.44 12.85 -0.70
C TRP A 180 4.94 13.05 -0.51
N TYR A 181 5.71 12.97 -1.60
CA TYR A 181 7.12 13.27 -1.54
C TYR A 181 7.33 14.77 -1.35
N THR A 182 8.14 15.13 -0.37
CA THR A 182 8.60 16.51 -0.21
C THR A 182 10.14 16.54 -0.24
N PRO A 183 10.76 17.52 -0.93
CA PRO A 183 12.22 17.60 -1.07
C PRO A 183 12.97 17.76 0.25
N ASP A 184 12.28 18.19 1.32
CA ASP A 184 12.83 18.33 2.67
C ASP A 184 12.95 16.95 3.35
N GLN A 185 13.98 16.20 2.95
CA GLN A 185 14.27 14.83 3.37
C GLN A 185 14.40 14.64 4.89
N ASP A 186 14.74 15.69 5.64
CA ASP A 186 14.94 15.63 7.10
C ASP A 186 13.62 15.59 7.91
N ILE A 187 12.45 15.70 7.28
CA ILE A 187 11.16 15.86 7.98
C ILE A 187 10.11 14.80 7.55
N SER A 188 10.49 13.83 6.73
CA SER A 188 9.60 12.75 6.28
C SER A 188 9.44 11.64 7.32
N TYR A 189 9.05 12.01 8.54
CA TYR A 189 8.68 11.06 9.59
C TYR A 189 7.16 11.13 9.76
N LYS A 190 6.45 10.04 9.50
CA LYS A 190 4.99 9.96 9.70
C LYS A 190 4.71 9.27 11.00
N LEU A 191 3.91 9.89 11.88
CA LEU A 191 3.64 9.41 13.24
C LEU A 191 2.69 8.21 13.25
N PHE A 192 2.95 7.23 14.12
CA PHE A 192 2.16 6.00 14.23
C PHE A 192 1.84 5.62 15.67
N ARG A 193 0.73 4.91 15.83
CA ARG A 193 0.31 4.37 17.12
C ARG A 193 1.30 3.29 17.56
N ASN A 194 1.72 3.35 18.83
CA ASN A 194 2.58 2.35 19.44
C ASN A 194 1.98 0.95 19.24
N GLN A 195 2.77 0.01 18.75
CA GLN A 195 2.49 -1.41 18.94
C GLN A 195 3.03 -1.77 20.32
N ASP A 196 2.25 -2.50 21.11
CA ASP A 196 2.57 -3.00 22.46
C ASP A 196 3.87 -3.84 22.54
N GLU A 197 4.62 -3.96 21.45
CA GLU A 197 5.83 -4.78 21.31
C GLU A 197 7.11 -4.11 21.86
N TRP A 198 7.15 -2.77 21.94
CA TRP A 198 8.31 -2.04 22.51
C TRP A 198 8.07 -1.49 23.91
N GLY A 199 6.87 -1.64 24.47
CA GLY A 199 6.61 -1.39 25.90
C GLY A 199 7.52 -2.21 26.83
N SER A 200 8.09 -3.30 26.30
CA SER A 200 9.11 -4.13 26.97
C SER A 200 10.49 -3.47 27.08
N MET A 201 10.76 -2.37 26.36
CA MET A 201 12.08 -1.70 26.32
C MET A 201 12.17 -0.41 27.14
N GLY A 202 11.09 0.02 27.80
CA GLY A 202 11.13 1.06 28.84
C GLY A 202 11.34 2.50 28.34
N TYR A 203 11.08 2.79 27.06
CA TYR A 203 11.22 4.13 26.50
C TYR A 203 9.86 4.84 26.35
N GLN A 204 9.81 6.13 26.69
CA GLN A 204 8.69 7.02 26.38
C GLN A 204 8.82 7.47 24.91
N GLY A 205 7.83 7.18 24.08
CA GLY A 205 7.78 7.66 22.70
C GLY A 205 6.89 6.83 21.78
N HIS A 206 6.73 7.35 20.56
CA HIS A 206 5.99 6.76 19.45
C HIS A 206 6.93 6.29 18.34
N ILE A 207 6.35 5.70 17.30
CA ILE A 207 7.10 5.22 16.14
C ILE A 207 6.77 6.10 14.95
N SER A 208 7.77 6.36 14.11
CA SER A 208 7.60 6.94 12.79
C SER A 208 8.31 6.11 11.73
N ALA A 209 7.98 6.33 10.46
CA ALA A 209 8.68 5.72 9.34
C ALA A 209 8.87 6.71 8.21
N HIS A 210 9.98 6.49 7.52
CA HIS A 210 10.40 7.26 6.39
C HIS A 210 9.89 6.63 5.10
N MET A 211 9.07 7.37 4.36
CA MET A 211 8.32 6.85 3.20
C MET A 211 9.18 6.50 1.98
N ASP A 212 10.44 6.94 1.94
CA ASP A 212 11.31 6.64 0.80
C ASP A 212 12.14 5.37 0.96
N ASN A 213 12.39 4.94 2.20
CA ASN A 213 13.28 3.81 2.48
C ASN A 213 12.65 2.77 3.43
N GLY A 214 11.45 3.05 3.96
CA GLY A 214 10.73 2.16 4.87
C GLY A 214 11.43 2.01 6.23
N LEU A 215 12.42 2.85 6.54
CA LEU A 215 13.11 2.82 7.84
C LEU A 215 12.20 3.37 8.92
N VAL A 216 12.25 2.71 10.07
CA VAL A 216 11.40 2.96 11.22
C VAL A 216 12.24 3.56 12.33
N TYR A 217 11.74 4.60 12.99
CA TYR A 217 12.45 5.37 14.02
C TYR A 217 11.55 5.55 15.23
N GLN A 218 12.18 5.60 16.40
CA GLN A 218 11.51 6.09 17.60
C GLN A 218 11.47 7.62 17.57
N THR A 219 10.32 8.19 17.93
CA THR A 219 10.07 9.63 18.00
C THR A 219 9.44 10.00 19.33
N PHE A 220 9.91 11.07 19.96
CA PHE A 220 9.31 11.59 21.19
C PHE A 220 7.95 12.24 20.90
N ASP A 221 7.08 12.31 21.91
CA ASP A 221 5.70 12.80 21.78
C ASP A 221 5.62 14.26 21.30
N ASP A 222 6.62 15.07 21.68
CA ASP A 222 6.76 16.48 21.35
C ASP A 222 7.49 16.75 20.02
N ALA A 223 8.01 15.71 19.36
CA ALA A 223 8.62 15.84 18.05
C ALA A 223 7.59 16.28 17.00
N LEU A 224 7.92 17.34 16.25
CA LEU A 224 7.07 17.90 15.20
C LEU A 224 7.30 17.20 13.87
N MET A 225 6.33 16.42 13.42
CA MET A 225 6.48 15.51 12.28
C MET A 225 5.28 15.62 11.33
N ARG A 226 5.42 15.14 10.09
CA ARG A 226 4.32 15.15 9.11
C ARG A 226 3.28 14.09 9.47
N THR A 227 2.01 14.37 9.20
CA THR A 227 0.92 13.47 9.58
C THR A 227 0.46 12.62 8.39
N THR A 228 0.37 11.30 8.58
CA THR A 228 -0.36 10.42 7.68
C THR A 228 -1.48 9.74 8.42
N CYS A 229 -2.63 9.67 7.78
CA CYS A 229 -3.84 9.06 8.32
C CYS A 229 -4.24 7.86 7.48
N ILE A 230 -4.85 6.87 8.11
CA ILE A 230 -5.67 5.87 7.42
C ILE A 230 -7.11 6.35 7.50
N LEU A 231 -7.72 6.60 6.35
CA LEU A 231 -9.10 7.04 6.24
C LEU A 231 -10.02 5.83 6.08
N LYS A 232 -11.17 5.87 6.76
CA LYS A 232 -12.23 4.87 6.68
C LYS A 232 -13.34 5.30 5.74
#